data_AF-A0A183J5N0-F1
#
_entry.id   AF-A0A183J5N0-F1
#
_cell.length_a   1.000
_cell.length_b   1.000
_cell.length_c   1.000
_cell.angle_alpha   90.00
_cell.angle_beta   90.00
_cell.angle_gamma   90.00
#
_symmetry.space_group_name_H-M   'P 1'
#
loop_
_entity.id
_entity.type
_entity.pdbx_description
1 polymer ?
#
loop_
_entity_poly.entity_id
_entity_poly.type
_entity_poly.pdbx_seq_one_letter_code
_entity_poly.pdbx_strand_id
1 'polypeptide(L)'
;MMEWAWDGYAKYAWGDNEVKPVSKLPHRSSVFGGGKFGTLATVCLSVRVVSLLTVNPLYDQHIILLEMLLDFIMQMPAVHQCGATIVDSLDTLYIMGLQSRFEKATEWVQTSLDLSRAGSTLSVFETTIRYIGGLLSAYALSNNQMFVEKAVAIADLLLPAFNTPTGIPYGYLDVIRKTGKSASWATGGSSILSEFGTLHMEFEYLSYVTKNPIYYEKVINSISLIAPTKLHTQYHSLVLVPLIPSPLYLFLHVCW
;
A
#
# COMPACT_ATOMS: atom_id res chain seq x y z
N MET A 1 23.52 1.44 -11.58
CA MET A 1 23.16 0.60 -10.41
C MET A 1 21.68 0.27 -10.40
N MET A 2 20.78 1.25 -10.59
CA MET A 2 19.33 1.03 -10.62
C MET A 2 18.90 -0.04 -11.64
N GLU A 3 19.37 0.04 -12.89
CA GLU A 3 19.02 -0.96 -13.92
C GLU A 3 19.34 -2.40 -13.49
N TRP A 4 20.51 -2.63 -12.90
CA TRP A 4 20.90 -3.96 -12.42
C TRP A 4 19.98 -4.45 -11.27
N ALA A 5 19.63 -3.56 -10.34
CA ALA A 5 18.74 -3.88 -9.24
C ALA A 5 17.32 -4.21 -9.76
N TRP A 6 16.80 -3.38 -10.68
CA TRP A 6 15.50 -3.58 -11.32
C TRP A 6 15.46 -4.87 -12.13
N ASP A 7 16.47 -5.14 -12.96
CA ASP A 7 16.50 -6.33 -13.79
C ASP A 7 16.60 -7.60 -12.92
N GLY A 8 17.31 -7.52 -11.79
CA GLY A 8 17.31 -8.58 -10.77
C GLY A 8 15.94 -8.81 -10.15
N TYR A 9 15.25 -7.74 -9.73
CA TYR A 9 13.88 -7.81 -9.21
C TYR A 9 12.92 -8.41 -10.25
N ALA A 10 12.90 -7.85 -11.47
CA ALA A 10 12.01 -8.25 -12.54
C ALA A 10 12.23 -9.70 -12.97
N LYS A 11 13.44 -10.22 -12.81
CA LYS A 11 13.76 -11.62 -13.13
C LYS A 11 13.32 -12.61 -12.06
N TYR A 12 13.40 -12.24 -10.78
CA TYR A 12 13.30 -13.21 -9.68
C TYR A 12 12.10 -12.98 -8.74
N ALA A 13 11.43 -11.84 -8.81
CA ALA A 13 10.40 -11.45 -7.86
C ALA A 13 9.32 -10.52 -8.48
N TRP A 14 9.06 -10.62 -9.79
CA TRP A 14 8.09 -9.75 -10.46
C TRP A 14 6.68 -9.87 -9.84
N GLY A 15 6.14 -8.74 -9.39
CA GLY A 15 4.86 -8.65 -8.70
C GLY A 15 4.93 -8.96 -7.19
N ASP A 16 5.98 -9.61 -6.71
CA ASP A 16 6.20 -9.77 -5.28
C ASP A 16 6.70 -8.47 -4.64
N ASN A 17 6.57 -8.37 -3.31
CA ASN A 17 6.89 -7.14 -2.59
C ASN A 17 8.37 -6.75 -2.72
N GLU A 18 9.27 -7.72 -2.56
CA GLU A 18 10.72 -7.50 -2.53
C GLU A 18 11.45 -8.72 -3.12
N VAL A 19 12.73 -8.55 -3.46
CA VAL A 19 13.61 -9.64 -3.95
C VAL A 19 14.66 -10.01 -2.88
N LYS A 20 14.92 -11.31 -2.72
CA LYS A 20 16.11 -11.80 -1.99
C LYS A 20 17.25 -12.00 -2.99
N PRO A 21 18.22 -11.08 -3.10
CA PRO A 21 19.19 -11.08 -4.20
C PRO A 21 20.14 -12.29 -4.17
N VAL A 22 20.49 -12.78 -2.99
CA VAL A 22 21.39 -13.94 -2.83
C VAL A 22 20.68 -15.23 -3.20
N SER A 23 19.47 -15.45 -2.68
CA SER A 23 18.72 -16.69 -2.92
C SER A 23 17.92 -16.69 -4.21
N LYS A 24 17.81 -15.53 -4.90
CA LYS A 24 17.00 -15.35 -6.13
C LYS A 24 15.55 -15.79 -5.95
N LEU A 25 14.97 -15.42 -4.81
CA LEU A 25 13.59 -15.75 -4.45
C LEU A 25 12.82 -14.48 -4.08
N PRO A 26 11.49 -14.48 -4.23
CA PRO A 26 10.66 -13.40 -3.75
C PRO A 26 10.67 -13.33 -2.21
N HIS A 27 10.58 -12.12 -1.69
CA HIS A 27 10.30 -11.85 -0.29
C HIS A 27 8.93 -11.19 -0.15
N ARG A 28 8.08 -11.81 0.66
CA ARG A 28 6.76 -11.31 1.03
C ARG A 28 6.82 -10.87 2.48
N SER A 29 7.14 -9.60 2.70
CA SER A 29 7.11 -9.02 4.05
C SER A 29 5.71 -9.15 4.63
N SER A 30 5.60 -9.53 5.90
CA SER A 30 4.32 -9.63 6.63
C SER A 30 3.60 -8.29 6.76
N VAL A 31 4.31 -7.19 6.49
CA VAL A 31 3.83 -5.81 6.61
C VAL A 31 2.79 -5.44 5.55
N PHE A 32 2.86 -6.07 4.36
CA PHE A 32 2.00 -5.77 3.20
C PHE A 32 1.03 -6.90 2.88
N GLY A 33 0.71 -7.72 3.87
CA GLY A 33 -0.05 -8.92 3.64
C GLY A 33 0.85 -10.09 3.21
N GLY A 34 0.68 -11.22 3.89
CA GLY A 34 1.59 -12.35 3.78
C GLY A 34 1.07 -13.55 4.54
N GLY A 35 -0.24 -13.80 4.45
CA GLY A 35 -0.81 -15.01 5.01
C GLY A 35 -0.16 -16.24 4.37
N LYS A 36 0.49 -17.09 5.16
CA LYS A 36 0.99 -18.43 4.76
C LYS A 36 -0.13 -19.42 4.37
N PHE A 37 -1.36 -18.94 4.17
CA PHE A 37 -2.54 -19.79 4.02
C PHE A 37 -2.57 -20.53 2.68
N GLY A 38 -2.06 -19.90 1.60
CA GLY A 38 -2.06 -20.52 0.28
C GLY A 38 -1.11 -21.73 0.16
N THR A 39 0.15 -21.59 0.59
CA THR A 39 1.18 -22.61 0.28
C THR A 39 1.00 -23.93 1.03
N LEU A 40 0.55 -23.88 2.30
CA LEU A 40 0.36 -25.10 3.10
C LEU A 40 -0.92 -25.85 2.74
N ALA A 41 -2.00 -25.13 2.39
CA ALA A 41 -3.25 -25.76 1.98
C ALA A 41 -3.11 -26.46 0.62
N THR A 42 -2.47 -25.83 -0.37
CA THR A 42 -2.22 -26.44 -1.69
C THR A 42 -1.37 -27.71 -1.59
N VAL A 43 -0.32 -27.72 -0.76
CA VAL A 43 0.53 -28.92 -0.57
C VAL A 43 -0.18 -30.01 0.24
N CYS A 44 -0.97 -29.66 1.25
CA CYS A 44 -1.69 -30.63 2.06
C CYS A 44 -2.83 -31.31 1.27
N LEU A 45 -3.53 -30.58 0.39
CA LEU A 45 -4.51 -31.16 -0.52
C LEU A 45 -3.85 -32.02 -1.61
N SER A 46 -2.72 -31.59 -2.19
CA SER A 46 -2.06 -32.39 -3.24
C SER A 46 -1.59 -33.75 -2.72
N VAL A 47 -1.06 -33.82 -1.49
CA VAL A 47 -0.61 -35.08 -0.87
C VAL A 47 -1.80 -35.99 -0.55
N ARG A 48 -2.92 -35.44 -0.08
CA ARG A 48 -4.09 -36.23 0.33
C ARG A 48 -4.88 -36.79 -0.86
N VAL A 49 -4.89 -36.08 -2.00
CA VAL A 49 -5.49 -36.55 -3.26
C VAL A 49 -4.68 -37.70 -3.87
N VAL A 50 -3.35 -37.60 -3.89
CA VAL A 50 -2.48 -38.67 -4.42
C VAL A 50 -2.60 -39.96 -3.61
N SER A 51 -2.76 -39.88 -2.29
CA SER A 51 -2.97 -41.07 -1.45
C SER A 51 -4.35 -41.74 -1.63
N LEU A 52 -5.37 -41.02 -2.10
CA LEU A 52 -6.70 -41.59 -2.35
C LEU A 52 -6.78 -42.30 -3.71
N LEU A 53 -6.00 -41.84 -4.70
CA LEU A 53 -5.96 -42.40 -6.06
C LEU A 53 -5.20 -43.73 -6.15
N THR A 54 -4.35 -44.07 -5.17
CA THR A 54 -3.59 -45.33 -5.17
C THR A 54 -4.32 -46.53 -4.55
N VAL A 55 -5.51 -46.33 -3.96
CA VAL A 55 -6.18 -47.35 -3.13
C VAL A 55 -7.46 -47.92 -3.76
N ASN A 56 -8.03 -47.37 -4.84
CA ASN A 56 -9.29 -47.86 -5.41
C ASN A 56 -9.30 -47.96 -6.96
N PRO A 57 -9.77 -49.08 -7.55
CA PRO A 57 -9.74 -49.32 -9.00
C PRO A 57 -11.02 -48.84 -9.75
N LEU A 58 -11.74 -47.83 -9.25
CA LEU A 58 -12.95 -47.29 -9.89
C LEU A 58 -12.66 -45.95 -10.60
N TYR A 59 -12.12 -46.02 -11.82
CA TYR A 59 -11.48 -44.89 -12.51
C TYR A 59 -12.41 -43.74 -12.94
N ASP A 60 -13.70 -43.97 -13.21
CA ASP A 60 -14.55 -42.98 -13.89
C ASP A 60 -15.28 -41.97 -12.96
N GLN A 61 -15.61 -42.32 -11.72
CA GLN A 61 -16.28 -41.40 -10.79
C GLN A 61 -15.31 -40.47 -10.04
N HIS A 62 -14.02 -40.80 -10.02
CA HIS A 62 -13.00 -40.00 -9.35
C HIS A 62 -12.50 -38.81 -10.19
N ILE A 63 -12.62 -38.85 -11.52
CA ILE A 63 -12.19 -37.76 -12.42
C ILE A 63 -13.00 -36.49 -12.20
N ILE A 64 -14.33 -36.60 -12.05
CA ILE A 64 -15.21 -35.44 -11.81
C ILE A 64 -14.89 -34.80 -10.45
N LEU A 65 -14.65 -35.62 -9.42
CA LEU A 65 -14.22 -35.14 -8.10
C LEU A 65 -12.84 -34.47 -8.17
N LEU A 66 -11.92 -34.97 -9.01
CA LEU A 66 -10.60 -34.39 -9.21
C LEU A 66 -10.67 -33.04 -9.92
N GLU A 67 -11.48 -32.90 -10.96
CA GLU A 67 -11.70 -31.63 -11.66
C GLU A 67 -12.37 -30.60 -10.73
N MET A 68 -13.40 -31.00 -9.99
CA MET A 68 -14.04 -30.15 -8.97
C MET A 68 -13.07 -29.75 -7.85
N LEU A 69 -12.13 -30.64 -7.46
CA LEU A 69 -11.10 -30.31 -6.47
C LEU A 69 -9.99 -29.43 -7.05
N LEU A 70 -9.61 -29.63 -8.31
CA LEU A 70 -8.66 -28.79 -9.03
C LEU A 70 -9.22 -27.38 -9.18
N ASP A 71 -10.50 -27.24 -9.54
CA ASP A 71 -11.19 -25.95 -9.57
C ASP A 71 -11.22 -25.31 -8.17
N PHE A 72 -11.53 -26.09 -7.12
CA PHE A 72 -11.51 -25.62 -5.73
C PHE A 72 -10.11 -25.23 -5.23
N ILE A 73 -9.07 -25.98 -5.60
CA ILE A 73 -7.66 -25.67 -5.29
C ILE A 73 -7.20 -24.42 -6.04
N MET A 74 -7.60 -24.27 -7.31
CA MET A 74 -7.35 -23.08 -8.12
C MET A 74 -8.12 -21.85 -7.63
N GLN A 75 -9.20 -22.05 -6.86
CA GLN A 75 -9.97 -21.00 -6.18
C GLN A 75 -9.53 -20.73 -4.74
N MET A 76 -8.52 -21.44 -4.22
CA MET A 76 -7.88 -21.01 -2.97
C MET A 76 -7.25 -19.63 -3.19
N PRO A 77 -7.36 -18.70 -2.22
CA PRO A 77 -6.76 -17.38 -2.37
C PRO A 77 -5.25 -17.54 -2.48
N ALA A 78 -4.75 -17.52 -3.71
CA ALA A 78 -3.33 -17.34 -3.99
C ALA A 78 -2.90 -16.09 -3.23
N VAL A 79 -1.77 -16.19 -2.51
CA VAL A 79 -1.20 -15.06 -1.78
C VAL A 79 -1.04 -13.92 -2.78
N HIS A 80 -1.84 -12.87 -2.62
CA HIS A 80 -1.96 -11.84 -3.62
C HIS A 80 -0.68 -11.00 -3.66
N GLN A 81 -0.19 -10.80 -4.89
CA GLN A 81 1.00 -10.02 -5.18
C GLN A 81 0.69 -8.54 -4.99
N CYS A 82 1.30 -7.91 -3.99
CA CYS A 82 1.09 -6.49 -3.70
C CYS A 82 2.10 -5.58 -4.40
N GLY A 83 3.26 -6.10 -4.85
CA GLY A 83 4.18 -5.39 -5.74
C GLY A 83 4.82 -4.13 -5.17
N ALA A 84 5.16 -4.10 -3.87
CA ALA A 84 5.76 -2.94 -3.22
C ALA A 84 6.94 -2.34 -4.01
N THR A 85 7.92 -3.15 -4.43
CA THR A 85 9.08 -2.67 -5.22
C THR A 85 8.68 -2.07 -6.57
N ILE A 86 7.62 -2.55 -7.22
CA ILE A 86 7.15 -1.98 -8.50
C ILE A 86 6.68 -0.55 -8.27
N VAL A 87 5.82 -0.34 -7.26
CA VAL A 87 5.25 0.98 -6.97
C VAL A 87 6.32 1.96 -6.48
N ASP A 88 7.17 1.51 -5.56
CA ASP A 88 8.22 2.32 -4.91
C ASP A 88 9.37 2.72 -5.85
N SER A 89 9.42 2.15 -7.06
CA SER A 89 10.42 2.49 -8.07
C SER A 89 9.89 3.26 -9.26
N LEU A 90 8.58 3.50 -9.36
CA LEU A 90 7.97 4.19 -10.51
C LEU A 90 8.58 5.57 -10.77
N ASP A 91 8.68 6.38 -9.72
CA ASP A 91 9.24 7.73 -9.79
C ASP A 91 10.73 7.72 -10.17
N THR A 92 11.50 6.78 -9.61
CA THR A 92 12.93 6.60 -9.87
C THR A 92 13.16 6.17 -11.31
N LEU A 93 12.38 5.21 -11.81
CA LEU A 93 12.43 4.77 -13.21
C LEU A 93 12.13 5.93 -14.16
N TYR A 94 11.13 6.77 -13.81
CA TYR A 94 10.76 7.93 -14.60
C TYR A 94 11.86 9.00 -14.62
N ILE A 95 12.36 9.41 -13.46
CA ILE A 95 13.40 10.44 -13.30
C ILE A 95 14.70 10.02 -13.99
N MET A 96 15.06 8.73 -13.96
CA MET A 96 16.24 8.20 -14.63
C MET A 96 16.07 8.00 -16.14
N GLY A 97 14.90 8.31 -16.71
CA GLY A 97 14.62 8.13 -18.15
C GLY A 97 14.50 6.68 -18.60
N LEU A 98 14.23 5.75 -17.67
CA LEU A 98 14.10 4.31 -17.94
C LEU A 98 12.68 3.97 -18.40
N GLN A 99 12.24 4.62 -19.48
CA GLN A 99 10.84 4.68 -19.92
C GLN A 99 10.21 3.30 -20.19
N SER A 100 10.93 2.38 -20.85
CA SER A 100 10.41 1.03 -21.13
C SER A 100 10.14 0.21 -19.85
N ARG A 101 10.95 0.42 -18.81
CA ARG A 101 10.77 -0.23 -17.50
C ARG A 101 9.61 0.42 -16.74
N PHE A 102 9.50 1.74 -16.81
CA PHE A 102 8.39 2.51 -16.25
C PHE A 102 7.03 2.09 -16.87
N GLU A 103 6.96 1.94 -18.18
CA GLU A 103 5.75 1.50 -18.89
C GLU A 103 5.32 0.09 -18.46
N LYS A 104 6.27 -0.85 -18.40
CA LYS A 104 6.01 -2.21 -17.92
C LYS A 104 5.53 -2.23 -16.47
N ALA A 105 6.11 -1.40 -15.60
CA ALA A 105 5.67 -1.24 -14.22
C ALA A 105 4.24 -0.67 -14.15
N THR A 106 3.96 0.34 -14.98
CA THR A 106 2.64 0.99 -15.06
C THR A 106 1.55 0.02 -15.51
N GLU A 107 1.82 -0.83 -16.51
CA GLU A 107 0.91 -1.88 -16.97
C GLU A 107 0.58 -2.86 -15.84
N TRP A 108 1.58 -3.26 -15.06
CA TRP A 108 1.37 -4.14 -13.90
C TRP A 108 0.50 -3.45 -12.83
N VAL A 109 0.76 -2.18 -12.53
CA VAL A 109 -0.04 -1.41 -11.56
C VAL A 109 -1.51 -1.33 -12.00
N GLN A 110 -1.75 -1.07 -13.29
CA GLN A 110 -3.09 -0.98 -13.83
C GLN A 110 -3.85 -2.31 -13.69
N THR A 111 -3.22 -3.41 -14.10
CA THR A 111 -3.86 -4.73 -14.24
C THR A 111 -3.89 -5.56 -12.96
N SER A 112 -2.88 -5.43 -12.10
CA SER A 112 -2.60 -6.41 -11.05
C SER A 112 -2.62 -5.84 -9.63
N LEU A 113 -2.40 -4.54 -9.44
CA LEU A 113 -2.36 -3.94 -8.09
C LEU A 113 -3.76 -3.88 -7.46
N ASP A 114 -3.97 -4.68 -6.41
CA ASP A 114 -5.18 -4.68 -5.57
C ASP A 114 -4.89 -5.09 -4.11
N LEU A 115 -4.64 -4.10 -3.23
CA LEU A 115 -4.34 -4.37 -1.81
C LEU A 115 -5.54 -4.89 -1.01
N SER A 116 -6.78 -4.81 -1.53
CA SER A 116 -7.95 -5.39 -0.86
C SER A 116 -7.88 -6.93 -0.80
N ARG A 117 -7.07 -7.53 -1.67
CA ARG A 117 -6.87 -8.98 -1.78
C ARG A 117 -5.64 -9.49 -1.04
N ALA A 118 -4.93 -8.63 -0.30
CA ALA A 118 -3.71 -8.99 0.44
C ALA A 118 -3.93 -10.13 1.46
N GLY A 119 -5.18 -10.42 1.85
CA GLY A 119 -5.58 -11.62 2.60
C GLY A 119 -5.12 -11.63 4.06
N SER A 120 -4.54 -10.53 4.55
CA SER A 120 -4.17 -10.37 5.95
C SER A 120 -4.06 -8.89 6.33
N THR A 121 -3.39 -8.61 7.45
CA THR A 121 -3.20 -7.27 7.98
C THR A 121 -2.20 -6.45 7.17
N LEU A 122 -2.48 -5.18 6.97
CA LEU A 122 -1.59 -4.17 6.38
C LEU A 122 -1.10 -3.19 7.45
N SER A 123 0.14 -2.72 7.34
CA SER A 123 0.59 -1.55 8.10
C SER A 123 0.08 -0.28 7.42
N VAL A 124 -0.57 0.59 8.19
CA VAL A 124 -1.13 1.86 7.68
C VAL A 124 0.00 2.80 7.27
N PHE A 125 1.04 2.90 8.10
CA PHE A 125 2.22 3.72 7.84
C PHE A 125 2.94 3.30 6.56
N GLU A 126 3.37 2.03 6.48
CA GLU A 126 4.15 1.53 5.35
C GLU A 126 3.34 1.54 4.05
N THR A 127 2.03 1.27 4.11
CA THR A 127 1.17 1.34 2.93
C THR A 127 1.06 2.78 2.44
N THR A 128 0.99 3.76 3.34
CA THR A 128 0.88 5.17 2.98
C THR A 128 2.15 5.68 2.32
N ILE A 129 3.31 5.53 2.98
CA ILE A 129 4.56 6.12 2.47
C ILE A 129 5.06 5.45 1.18
N ARG A 130 4.85 4.13 1.01
CA ARG A 130 5.34 3.40 -0.18
C ARG A 130 4.34 3.41 -1.33
N TYR A 131 3.07 3.08 -1.06
CA TYR A 131 2.09 2.95 -2.14
C TYR A 131 1.43 4.27 -2.48
N ILE A 132 0.81 4.95 -1.51
CA ILE A 132 0.14 6.24 -1.78
C ILE A 132 1.20 7.26 -2.22
N GLY A 133 2.33 7.34 -1.50
CA GLY A 133 3.47 8.19 -1.87
C GLY A 133 4.03 7.88 -3.27
N GLY A 134 4.32 6.62 -3.57
CA GLY A 134 4.85 6.21 -4.88
C GLY A 134 3.89 6.46 -6.04
N LEU A 135 2.60 6.14 -5.87
CA LEU A 135 1.57 6.38 -6.90
C LEU A 135 1.36 7.88 -7.13
N LEU A 136 1.27 8.68 -6.08
CA LEU A 136 1.09 10.13 -6.21
C LEU A 136 2.33 10.80 -6.83
N SER A 137 3.53 10.30 -6.54
CA SER A 137 4.77 10.76 -7.17
C SER A 137 4.80 10.42 -8.66
N ALA A 138 4.42 9.18 -9.02
CA ALA A 138 4.26 8.77 -10.41
C ALA A 138 3.21 9.61 -11.15
N TYR A 139 2.10 9.97 -10.51
CA TYR A 139 1.11 10.91 -11.04
C TYR A 139 1.71 12.30 -11.27
N ALA A 140 2.40 12.86 -10.27
CA ALA A 140 3.00 14.19 -10.38
C ALA A 140 4.00 14.30 -11.55
N LEU A 141 4.71 13.21 -11.86
CA LEU A 141 5.68 13.15 -12.95
C LEU A 141 5.06 12.85 -14.31
N SER A 142 4.11 11.91 -14.39
CA SER A 142 3.55 11.41 -15.66
C SER A 142 2.21 12.02 -16.05
N ASN A 143 1.54 12.70 -15.12
CA ASN A 143 0.16 13.21 -15.24
C ASN A 143 -0.89 12.12 -15.62
N ASN A 144 -0.61 10.85 -15.31
CA ASN A 144 -1.52 9.75 -15.60
C ASN A 144 -2.52 9.53 -14.44
N GLN A 145 -3.80 9.82 -14.70
CA GLN A 145 -4.87 9.76 -13.69
C GLN A 145 -5.07 8.37 -13.07
N MET A 146 -4.69 7.29 -13.75
CA MET A 146 -4.77 5.92 -13.25
C MET A 146 -4.06 5.76 -11.89
N PHE A 147 -2.93 6.44 -11.69
CA PHE A 147 -2.20 6.39 -10.42
C PHE A 147 -2.99 7.02 -9.27
N VAL A 148 -3.74 8.11 -9.52
CA VAL A 148 -4.61 8.73 -8.52
C VAL A 148 -5.77 7.80 -8.17
N GLU A 149 -6.39 7.16 -9.17
CA GLU A 149 -7.47 6.21 -8.94
C GLU A 149 -7.03 5.04 -8.05
N LYS A 150 -5.82 4.50 -8.30
CA LYS A 150 -5.22 3.46 -7.46
C LYS A 150 -4.87 3.98 -6.06
N ALA A 151 -4.36 5.20 -5.94
CA ALA A 151 -4.04 5.80 -4.65
C ALA A 151 -5.30 6.03 -3.80
N VAL A 152 -6.39 6.50 -4.41
CA VAL A 152 -7.72 6.64 -3.77
C VAL A 152 -8.22 5.29 -3.27
N ALA A 153 -8.19 4.25 -4.10
CA ALA A 153 -8.65 2.92 -3.72
C ALA A 153 -7.89 2.38 -2.48
N ILE A 154 -6.58 2.64 -2.39
CA ILE A 154 -5.75 2.26 -1.24
C ILE A 154 -6.06 3.14 -0.03
N ALA A 155 -6.19 4.46 -0.20
CA ALA A 155 -6.49 5.37 0.90
C ALA A 155 -7.86 5.08 1.53
N ASP A 156 -8.88 4.83 0.71
CA ASP A 156 -10.23 4.45 1.14
C ASP A 156 -10.22 3.13 1.91
N LEU A 157 -9.37 2.19 1.48
CA LEU A 157 -9.15 0.95 2.21
C LEU A 157 -8.59 1.22 3.61
N LEU A 158 -7.70 2.20 3.77
CA LEU A 158 -7.05 2.54 5.04
C LEU A 158 -7.92 3.39 5.99
N LEU A 159 -8.94 4.09 5.50
CA LEU A 159 -9.80 4.95 6.32
C LEU A 159 -10.35 4.32 7.61
N PRO A 160 -10.74 3.03 7.66
CA PRO A 160 -11.20 2.39 8.89
C PRO A 160 -10.16 2.37 10.02
N ALA A 161 -8.87 2.52 9.72
CA ALA A 161 -7.82 2.60 10.73
C ALA A 161 -7.96 3.85 11.62
N PHE A 162 -8.54 4.93 11.10
CA PHE A 162 -8.79 6.18 11.82
C PHE A 162 -10.07 6.16 12.66
N ASN A 163 -10.83 5.06 12.65
CA ASN A 163 -12.04 4.92 13.45
C ASN A 163 -11.69 4.55 14.90
N THR A 164 -11.07 5.51 15.59
CA THR A 164 -10.71 5.42 17.00
C THR A 164 -11.40 6.54 17.78
N PRO A 165 -11.63 6.38 19.10
CA PRO A 165 -12.27 7.43 19.91
C PRO A 165 -11.50 8.76 19.90
N THR A 166 -10.18 8.71 19.71
CA THR A 166 -9.32 9.90 19.64
C THR A 166 -9.16 10.43 18.22
N GLY A 167 -9.34 9.59 17.19
CA GLY A 167 -8.97 9.92 15.81
C GLY A 167 -7.48 9.70 15.49
N ILE A 168 -6.68 9.19 16.44
CA ILE A 168 -5.34 8.66 16.15
C ILE A 168 -5.50 7.28 15.52
N PRO A 169 -4.96 7.01 14.32
CA PRO A 169 -5.17 5.75 13.64
C PRO A 169 -4.42 4.59 14.32
N TYR A 170 -4.99 3.39 14.21
CA TYR A 170 -4.27 2.17 14.53
C TYR A 170 -3.10 1.94 13.55
N GLY A 171 -1.97 1.40 14.03
CA GLY A 171 -0.80 1.11 13.19
C GLY A 171 -1.02 0.04 12.12
N TYR A 172 -1.95 -0.88 12.39
CA TYR A 172 -2.29 -1.98 11.49
C TYR A 172 -3.79 -2.03 11.18
N LEU A 173 -4.14 -2.51 9.98
CA LEU A 173 -5.51 -2.72 9.53
C LEU A 173 -5.70 -4.16 9.02
N ASP A 174 -6.66 -4.88 9.59
CA ASP A 174 -7.14 -6.14 9.01
C ASP A 174 -8.06 -5.84 7.82
N VAL A 175 -7.60 -6.14 6.60
CA VAL A 175 -8.30 -5.84 5.35
C VAL A 175 -9.63 -6.60 5.23
N ILE A 176 -9.70 -7.82 5.75
CA ILE A 176 -10.88 -8.69 5.66
C ILE A 176 -11.95 -8.18 6.64
N ARG A 177 -11.54 -7.91 7.87
CA ARG A 177 -12.46 -7.48 8.94
C ARG A 177 -12.76 -5.98 8.91
N LYS A 178 -11.93 -5.20 8.20
CA LYS A 178 -11.92 -3.72 8.22
C LYS A 178 -11.77 -3.16 9.64
N THR A 179 -10.99 -3.83 10.48
CA THR A 179 -10.75 -3.46 11.87
C THR A 179 -9.29 -3.09 12.08
N GLY A 180 -9.04 -1.94 12.69
CA GLY A 180 -7.68 -1.55 13.09
C GLY A 180 -7.19 -2.28 14.33
N LYS A 181 -5.88 -2.42 14.45
CA LYS A 181 -5.18 -3.04 15.58
C LYS A 181 -3.86 -2.31 15.85
N SER A 182 -3.54 -2.09 17.12
CA SER A 182 -2.21 -1.62 17.53
C SER A 182 -1.18 -2.75 17.51
N ALA A 183 0.10 -2.41 17.37
CA ALA A 183 1.18 -3.38 17.46
C ALA A 183 1.10 -4.15 18.78
N SER A 184 1.20 -5.48 18.74
CA SER A 184 1.03 -6.32 19.94
C SER A 184 2.10 -6.10 21.01
N TRP A 185 3.25 -5.56 20.62
CA TRP A 185 4.36 -5.22 21.49
C TRP A 185 4.30 -3.77 22.00
N ALA A 186 3.40 -2.94 21.46
CA ALA A 186 3.28 -1.55 21.89
C ALA A 186 2.68 -1.48 23.29
N THR A 187 3.31 -0.69 24.15
CA THR A 187 2.89 -0.49 25.54
C THR A 187 1.45 0.00 25.60
N GLY A 188 0.59 -0.75 26.28
CA GLY A 188 -0.83 -0.40 26.46
C GLY A 188 -1.66 -0.40 25.17
N GLY A 189 -1.18 -1.00 24.08
CA GLY A 189 -1.85 -0.91 22.78
C GLY A 189 -1.80 0.49 22.18
N SER A 190 -0.81 1.30 22.56
CA SER A 190 -0.63 2.66 22.04
C SER A 190 -0.27 2.66 20.55
N SER A 191 -0.57 3.77 19.89
CA SER A 191 -0.10 4.05 18.52
C SER A 191 1.29 4.68 18.56
N ILE A 192 2.10 4.43 17.52
CA ILE A 192 3.49 4.90 17.45
C ILE A 192 3.53 6.25 16.75
N LEU A 193 4.16 7.25 17.37
CA LEU A 193 4.19 8.63 16.87
C LEU A 193 4.66 8.74 15.41
N SER A 194 5.72 8.01 15.04
CA SER A 194 6.24 8.02 13.68
C SER A 194 5.28 7.37 12.67
N GLU A 195 4.43 6.44 13.08
CA GLU A 195 3.51 5.77 12.17
C GLU A 195 2.37 6.69 11.75
N PHE A 196 1.70 7.34 12.71
CA PHE A 196 0.59 8.22 12.39
C PHE A 196 0.99 9.67 12.09
N GLY A 197 2.16 10.10 12.56
CA GLY A 197 2.73 11.42 12.25
C GLY A 197 3.27 11.54 10.82
N THR A 198 3.54 10.42 10.15
CA THR A 198 4.10 10.37 8.79
C THR A 198 3.05 9.93 7.77
N LEU A 199 1.82 10.42 7.92
CA LEU A 199 0.72 10.21 6.95
C LEU A 199 0.31 11.53 6.27
N HIS A 200 0.82 12.66 6.77
CA HIS A 200 0.26 13.97 6.50
C HIS A 200 0.42 14.39 5.04
N MET A 201 1.63 14.27 4.48
CA MET A 201 1.94 14.77 3.14
C MET A 201 1.17 14.00 2.06
N GLU A 202 1.08 12.68 2.20
CA GLU A 202 0.42 11.80 1.25
C GLU A 202 -1.09 12.03 1.24
N PHE A 203 -1.71 12.12 2.43
CA PHE A 203 -3.15 12.35 2.55
C PHE A 203 -3.55 13.78 2.18
N GLU A 204 -2.74 14.79 2.53
CA GLU A 204 -2.96 16.18 2.12
C GLU A 204 -2.89 16.31 0.59
N TYR A 205 -1.85 15.74 -0.03
CA TYR A 205 -1.71 15.80 -1.48
C TYR A 205 -2.83 15.02 -2.19
N LEU A 206 -3.24 13.86 -1.66
CA LEU A 206 -4.39 13.12 -2.18
C LEU A 206 -5.68 13.95 -2.12
N SER A 207 -5.94 14.64 -1.00
CA SER A 207 -7.08 15.57 -0.88
C SER A 207 -6.99 16.72 -1.88
N TYR A 208 -5.80 17.28 -2.10
CA TYR A 208 -5.60 18.35 -3.05
C TYR A 208 -5.89 17.92 -4.50
N VAL A 209 -5.43 16.74 -4.91
CA VAL A 209 -5.60 16.22 -6.27
C VAL A 209 -7.04 15.75 -6.52
N THR A 210 -7.66 15.09 -5.55
CA THR A 210 -9.02 14.53 -5.67
C THR A 210 -10.14 15.53 -5.36
N LYS A 211 -9.79 16.67 -4.74
CA LYS A 211 -10.74 17.65 -4.17
C LYS A 211 -11.65 17.06 -3.09
N ASN A 212 -11.27 15.94 -2.49
CA ASN A 212 -11.98 15.32 -1.38
C ASN A 212 -11.28 15.66 -0.05
N PRO A 213 -11.88 16.46 0.85
CA PRO A 213 -11.23 16.90 2.08
C PRO A 213 -11.05 15.78 3.12
N ILE A 214 -11.70 14.62 2.95
CA ILE A 214 -11.74 13.57 3.98
C ILE A 214 -10.34 13.10 4.38
N TYR A 215 -9.40 12.97 3.43
CA TYR A 215 -8.06 12.46 3.72
C TYR A 215 -7.27 13.45 4.59
N TYR A 216 -7.25 14.71 4.19
CA TYR A 216 -6.66 15.80 4.96
C TYR A 216 -7.28 15.92 6.37
N GLU A 217 -8.61 15.88 6.47
CA GLU A 217 -9.32 15.98 7.75
C GLU A 217 -8.94 14.85 8.71
N LYS A 218 -8.71 13.62 8.22
CA LYS A 218 -8.28 12.50 9.06
C LYS A 218 -6.90 12.76 9.68
N VAL A 219 -5.92 13.16 8.88
CA VAL A 219 -4.54 13.36 9.36
C VAL A 219 -4.38 14.61 10.23
N ILE A 220 -5.08 15.71 9.92
CA ILE A 220 -5.01 16.92 10.73
C ILE A 220 -5.64 16.72 12.11
N ASN A 221 -6.72 15.94 12.19
CA ASN A 221 -7.34 15.58 13.47
C ASN A 221 -6.37 14.77 14.34
N SER A 222 -5.62 13.81 13.76
CA SER A 222 -4.62 13.05 14.51
C SER A 222 -3.46 13.92 15.03
N ILE A 223 -2.97 14.87 14.22
CA ILE A 223 -1.84 15.73 14.57
C ILE A 223 -2.22 16.82 15.58
N SER A 224 -3.44 17.37 15.47
CA SER A 224 -3.93 18.42 16.36
C SER A 224 -4.00 17.98 17.83
N LEU A 225 -4.05 16.67 18.10
CA LEU A 225 -3.98 16.11 19.45
C LEU A 225 -2.58 16.12 20.07
N ILE A 226 -1.53 16.09 19.24
CA ILE A 226 -0.14 16.12 19.72
C ILE A 226 0.39 17.54 19.79
N ALA A 227 -0.06 18.42 18.89
CA ALA A 227 0.23 19.84 18.96
C ALA A 227 -0.32 20.34 20.30
N PRO A 228 0.55 20.60 21.30
CA PRO A 228 0.07 20.91 22.63
C PRO A 228 -0.75 22.20 22.55
N THR A 229 -1.84 22.26 23.33
CA THR A 229 -2.33 23.48 23.99
C THR A 229 -2.11 24.77 23.23
N LYS A 230 -3.16 25.43 22.71
CA LYS A 230 -3.16 26.87 22.35
C LYS A 230 -1.74 27.41 22.26
N LEU A 231 -1.01 27.07 21.19
CA LEU A 231 0.13 27.89 20.87
C LEU A 231 -0.50 29.26 20.73
N HIS A 232 -0.25 30.12 21.72
CA HIS A 232 -0.58 31.53 21.69
C HIS A 232 0.34 32.19 20.65
N THR A 233 0.53 31.55 19.51
CA THR A 233 1.03 32.13 18.30
C THR A 233 -0.11 32.97 17.76
N GLN A 234 -0.08 34.24 18.17
CA GLN A 234 -0.37 35.35 17.26
C GLN A 234 0.50 35.21 16.01
N TYR A 235 0.26 34.20 15.18
CA TYR A 235 0.79 34.10 13.83
C TYR A 235 -0.28 33.42 13.00
N HIS A 236 -1.25 34.25 12.63
CA HIS A 236 -2.16 34.04 11.51
C HIS A 236 -1.34 34.07 10.21
N SER A 237 -0.46 33.08 10.00
CA SER A 237 0.47 33.08 8.86
C SER A 237 0.84 31.68 8.37
N LEU A 238 -0.13 30.77 8.29
CA LEU A 238 -0.14 29.75 7.24
C LEU A 238 -1.46 29.91 6.50
N VAL A 239 -1.57 31.08 5.86
CA VAL A 239 -2.57 31.33 4.84
C VAL A 239 -2.20 30.45 3.65
N LEU A 240 -3.09 29.51 3.36
CA LEU A 240 -3.31 28.93 2.04
C LEU A 240 -3.31 30.09 1.04
N VAL A 241 -2.18 30.38 0.38
CA VAL A 241 -2.06 31.52 -0.54
C VAL A 241 -2.97 31.23 -1.72
N PRO A 242 -4.11 31.93 -1.88
CA PRO A 242 -4.86 31.83 -3.12
C PRO A 242 -4.04 32.62 -4.15
N LEU A 243 -3.63 31.96 -5.23
CA LEU A 243 -3.10 32.62 -6.41
C LEU A 243 -4.21 33.53 -6.99
N ILE A 244 -4.22 34.80 -6.59
CA ILE A 244 -4.94 35.88 -7.26
C ILE A 244 -3.92 37.00 -7.53
N PRO A 245 -3.72 37.42 -8.79
CA PRO A 245 -2.75 38.46 -9.11
C PRO A 245 -3.39 39.83 -8.91
N SER A 246 -2.78 40.71 -8.11
CA SER A 246 -2.96 42.15 -8.28
C SER A 246 -1.71 42.92 -7.85
N PRO A 247 -1.41 44.08 -8.48
CA PRO A 247 -0.07 44.61 -8.58
C PRO A 247 0.08 45.85 -7.71
N LEU A 248 0.48 45.70 -6.45
CA LEU A 248 0.92 46.83 -5.65
C LEU A 248 2.19 46.46 -4.89
N TYR A 249 3.31 46.95 -5.44
CA TYR A 249 4.62 46.92 -4.83
C TYR A 249 4.62 47.79 -3.56
N LEU A 250 5.00 47.21 -2.43
CA LEU A 250 5.58 47.97 -1.33
C LEU A 250 6.78 47.21 -0.78
N PHE A 251 7.96 47.71 -1.14
CA PHE A 251 9.24 47.32 -0.56
C PHE A 251 9.26 47.71 0.92
N LEU A 252 9.40 46.73 1.82
CA LEU A 252 9.91 46.97 3.16
C LEU A 252 10.95 45.90 3.49
N HIS A 253 12.20 46.34 3.47
CA HIS A 253 13.36 45.66 4.02
C HIS A 253 13.09 45.34 5.50
N VAL A 254 13.22 44.08 5.90
CA VAL A 254 13.38 43.72 7.30
C VAL A 254 14.65 42.88 7.42
N CYS A 255 15.69 43.53 7.96
CA CYS A 255 16.80 42.86 8.61
C CYS A 255 16.29 42.24 9.92
N TRP A 256 16.50 40.93 10.03
CA TRP A 256 16.43 40.04 11.21
C TRP A 256 15.12 39.98 11.99
#